data_AF-A0A356BU70-F1
#
_entry.id   AF-A0A356BU70-F1
#
_cell.length_a   1.000
_cell.length_b   1.000
_cell.length_c   1.000
_cell.angle_alpha   90.00
_cell.angle_beta   90.00
_cell.angle_gamma   90.00
#
_symmetry.space_group_name_H-M   'P 1'
#
loop_
_entity.id
_entity.type
_entity.pdbx_description
1 polymer ?
#
loop_
_entity_poly.entity_id
_entity_poly.type
_entity_poly.pdbx_seq_one_letter_code
_entity_poly.pdbx_strand_id
1 'polypeptide(L)' 'WSGDDRNIVRELQEEPMLSVFVNETGQIHEMMLEEYIAGVVAGEMFPDWPVEAYAAQAIFARSFTMDFISTGGVKDKYGA' A
#
# COMPACT_ATOMS: atom_id res chain seq x y z
N TRP A 1 16.90 0.29 -6.83
CA TRP A 1 16.72 1.49 -6.01
C TRP A 1 16.88 2.68 -6.93
N SER A 2 15.76 3.16 -7.47
CA SER A 2 15.66 4.32 -8.34
C SER A 2 16.03 5.57 -7.55
N GLY A 3 17.00 6.33 -8.03
CA GLY A 3 17.55 7.53 -7.38
C GLY A 3 16.68 8.77 -7.49
N ASP A 4 15.35 8.61 -7.45
CA ASP A 4 14.42 9.74 -7.36
C ASP A 4 14.07 9.93 -5.87
N ASP A 5 14.84 10.77 -5.19
CA ASP A 5 14.82 11.02 -3.74
C ASP A 5 13.56 11.77 -3.26
N ARG A 6 12.38 11.47 -3.80
CA ARG A 6 11.12 11.92 -3.21
C ARG A 6 10.77 11.00 -2.05
N ASN A 7 11.41 11.24 -0.91
CA ASN A 7 11.17 10.51 0.33
C ASN A 7 9.85 10.96 0.96
N ILE A 8 8.73 10.63 0.32
CA ILE A 8 7.38 10.96 0.78
C ILE A 8 7.10 10.42 2.19
N VAL A 9 7.83 9.38 2.60
CA VAL A 9 7.75 8.78 3.94
C VAL A 9 8.17 9.77 5.03
N ARG A 10 9.10 10.69 4.77
CA ARG A 10 9.51 11.73 5.74
C ARG A 10 8.54 12.89 5.86
N GLU A 11 7.66 13.07 4.87
CA GLU A 11 6.74 14.21 4.81
C GLU A 11 5.37 13.90 5.41
N LEU A 12 5.01 12.62 5.54
CA LEU A 12 3.75 12.20 6.14
C LEU A 12 3.77 12.34 7.66
N GLN A 13 3.07 13.36 8.16
CA GLN A 13 2.84 13.59 9.59
C GLN A 13 1.68 12.72 10.13
N GLU A 14 0.80 12.28 9.23
CA GLU A 14 -0.40 11.50 9.52
C GLU A 14 -0.52 10.36 8.52
N GLU A 15 -1.38 9.39 8.83
CA GLU A 15 -1.69 8.28 7.94
C GLU A 15 -2.28 8.80 6.60
N PRO A 16 -1.73 8.41 5.43
CA PRO A 16 -2.21 8.91 4.16
C PRO A 16 -3.51 8.23 3.73
N MET A 17 -4.36 9.00 3.04
CA MET A 17 -5.47 8.47 2.24
C MET A 17 -4.92 7.94 0.90
N LEU A 18 -5.29 6.72 0.53
CA LEU A 18 -4.92 6.08 -0.72
C LEU A 18 -6.07 6.10 -1.73
N SER A 19 -5.76 6.29 -3.01
CA SER A 19 -6.66 5.96 -4.12
C SER A 19 -6.32 4.57 -4.65
N VAL A 20 -7.23 3.61 -4.49
CA VAL A 20 -7.03 2.20 -4.84
C VAL A 20 -7.90 1.84 -6.03
N PHE A 21 -7.27 1.42 -7.13
CA PHE A 21 -7.95 0.90 -8.31
C PHE A 21 -8.33 -0.57 -8.11
N VAL A 22 -9.63 -0.86 -8.12
CA VAL A 22 -10.18 -2.22 -8.00
C VAL A 22 -10.34 -2.80 -9.40
N ASN A 23 -9.48 -3.76 -9.77
CA ASN A 23 -9.39 -4.26 -11.14
C ASN A 23 -10.65 -5.00 -11.60
N GLU A 24 -11.38 -5.63 -10.68
CA GLU A 24 -12.61 -6.37 -10.97
C GLU A 24 -13.75 -5.45 -11.42
N THR A 25 -13.85 -4.26 -10.83
CA THR A 25 -14.94 -3.30 -11.11
C THR A 25 -14.48 -2.11 -11.96
N GLY A 26 -13.18 -1.89 -12.10
CA GLY A 26 -12.60 -0.73 -12.76
C GLY A 26 -12.78 0.57 -11.98
N GLN A 27 -13.16 0.51 -10.70
CA GLN A 27 -13.46 1.68 -9.87
C GLN A 27 -12.27 2.07 -9.00
N ILE A 28 -12.15 3.37 -8.72
CA ILE A 28 -11.21 3.91 -7.75
C ILE A 28 -11.96 4.09 -6.42
N HIS A 29 -11.40 3.53 -5.34
CA HIS A 29 -11.88 3.71 -3.98
C HIS A 29 -10.86 4.48 -3.16
N GLU A 30 -11.32 5.37 -2.30
CA GLU A 30 -10.47 6.02 -1.31
C GLU A 30 -10.52 5.24 0.00
N MET A 31 -9.35 4.92 0.57
CA MET A 31 -9.24 4.25 1.86
C MET A 31 -7.96 4.65 2.59
N MET A 32 -7.98 4.56 3.92
CA MET A 32 -6.81 4.83 4.73
C MET A 32 -5.75 3.73 4.52
N LEU A 33 -4.46 4.08 4.63
CA LEU A 33 -3.36 3.14 4.41
C LEU A 33 -3.48 1.87 5.25
N GLU A 34 -3.76 1.97 6.54
CA GLU A 34 -3.83 0.83 7.46
C GLU A 34 -5.03 -0.09 7.14
N GLU A 35 -6.14 0.46 6.65
CA GLU A 35 -7.27 -0.32 6.14
C GLU A 35 -6.84 -1.13 4.90
N TYR A 36 -6.15 -0.48 3.96
CA TYR A 36 -5.59 -1.14 2.79
C TYR A 36 -4.60 -2.25 3.18
N ILE A 37 -3.68 -1.97 4.11
CA ILE A 37 -2.68 -2.95 4.57
C ILE A 37 -3.34 -4.14 5.27
N ALA A 38 -4.39 -3.93 6.06
CA ALA A 38 -5.16 -5.02 6.64
C ALA A 38 -5.77 -5.93 5.55
N GLY A 39 -6.32 -5.34 4.49
CA GLY A 39 -6.83 -6.07 3.33
C GLY A 39 -5.76 -6.88 2.61
N VAL A 40 -4.59 -6.28 2.36
CA VAL A 40 -3.44 -6.97 1.73
C VAL A 40 -2.97 -8.15 2.59
N VAL A 41 -2.78 -7.95 3.90
CA VAL A 41 -2.36 -9.02 4.81
C VAL A 41 -3.38 -10.16 4.84
N ALA A 42 -4.67 -9.84 4.86
CA ALA A 42 -5.74 -10.85 4.84
C ALA A 42 -5.80 -11.64 3.51
N GLY A 43 -5.42 -11.03 2.39
CA GLY A 43 -5.36 -11.70 1.08
C GLY A 43 -4.13 -12.58 0.87
N GLU A 44 -2.99 -12.19 1.45
CA GLU A 44 -1.69 -12.84 1.21
C GLU A 44 -1.31 -13.90 2.26
N MET A 45 -1.88 -13.83 3.46
CA MET A 45 -1.48 -14.68 4.60
C MET A 45 -2.60 -15.66 4.97
N PHE A 46 -2.24 -16.90 5.28
CA PHE A 46 -3.21 -17.87 5.81
C PHE A 46 -3.61 -17.53 7.26
N PRO A 47 -4.81 -17.96 7.70
CA PRO A 47 -5.21 -17.85 9.11
C PRO A 47 -4.26 -18.65 10.02
N ASP A 48 -4.22 -18.26 11.30
CA ASP A 48 -3.48 -18.91 12.39
C ASP A 48 -1.94 -18.94 12.25
N TRP A 49 -1.37 -18.12 11.38
CA TRP A 49 0.07 -17.87 11.37
C TRP A 49 0.49 -17.12 12.65
N PRO A 50 1.78 -17.20 13.05
CA PRO A 50 2.28 -16.44 14.19
C PRO A 50 2.02 -14.94 14.03
N VAL A 51 1.71 -14.25 15.14
CA VAL A 51 1.42 -12.80 15.12
C VAL A 51 2.59 -11.99 14.55
N GLU A 52 3.82 -12.45 14.78
CA GLU A 52 5.04 -11.86 14.24
C GLU A 52 5.12 -11.99 12.72
N ALA A 53 4.53 -13.04 12.14
CA ALA A 53 4.47 -13.20 10.69
C ALA A 53 3.51 -12.17 10.07
N TYR A 54 2.34 -11.93 10.69
CA TYR A 54 1.43 -10.85 10.27
C TYR A 54 2.08 -9.48 10.40
N ALA A 55 2.80 -9.23 11.50
CA ALA A 55 3.53 -7.98 11.69
C ALA A 55 4.62 -7.78 10.62
N ALA A 56 5.39 -8.83 10.30
CA ALA A 56 6.39 -8.79 9.24
C ALA A 56 5.77 -8.49 7.87
N GLN A 57 4.67 -9.17 7.53
CA GLN A 57 3.96 -8.92 6.28
C GLN A 57 3.40 -7.50 6.20
N ALA A 58 2.83 -6.97 7.29
CA ALA A 58 2.32 -5.61 7.35
C ALA A 58 3.42 -4.56 7.13
N ILE A 59 4.63 -4.76 7.70
CA ILE A 59 5.79 -3.88 7.46
C ILE A 59 6.20 -3.93 5.97
N PHE A 60 6.27 -5.14 5.41
CA PHE A 60 6.65 -5.32 4.00
C PHE A 60 5.64 -4.68 3.05
N ALA A 61 4.35 -4.99 3.22
CA ALA A 61 3.26 -4.42 2.42
C ALA A 61 3.27 -2.90 2.49
N ARG A 62 3.40 -2.32 3.69
CA ARG A 62 3.47 -0.86 3.88
C ARG A 62 4.67 -0.25 3.14
N SER A 63 5.85 -0.86 3.29
CA SER A 63 7.07 -0.38 2.63
C SER A 63 6.93 -0.41 1.10
N PHE A 64 6.39 -1.51 0.56
CA PHE A 64 6.13 -1.64 -0.87
C PHE A 64 5.10 -0.62 -1.36
N THR A 65 3.97 -0.46 -0.69
CA THR A 65 2.92 0.49 -1.07
C THR A 65 3.45 1.92 -1.10
N MET A 66 4.22 2.31 -0.08
CA MET A 66 4.82 3.64 -0.01
C MET A 66 5.83 3.88 -1.14
N ASP A 67 6.71 2.92 -1.40
CA ASP A 67 7.66 2.99 -2.53
C ASP A 67 6.91 3.08 -3.86
N PHE A 68 5.93 2.20 -4.07
CA PHE A 68 5.13 2.13 -5.29
C PHE A 68 4.42 3.45 -5.60
N ILE A 69 3.76 4.05 -4.61
CA ILE A 69 3.08 5.35 -4.76
C ILE A 69 4.09 6.47 -5.02
N SER A 70 5.25 6.46 -4.35
CA SER A 70 6.29 7.48 -4.57
C SER A 70 6.79 7.51 -6.03
N THR A 71 6.82 6.34 -6.67
CA THR A 71 7.21 6.15 -8.08
C THR A 71 6.07 6.35 -9.08
N GLY A 72 4.88 6.76 -8.65
CA GLY A 72 3.74 7.09 -9.53
C GLY A 72 2.60 6.08 -9.51
N GLY A 73 2.71 5.00 -8.76
CA GLY A 73 1.65 4.00 -8.61
C GLY A 73 1.20 3.42 -9.95
N VAL A 74 -0.11 3.44 -10.22
CA VAL A 74 -0.70 2.96 -11.48
C VAL A 74 -1.20 4.10 -12.39
N LYS A 75 -0.78 5.34 -12.15
CA LYS A 75 -1.27 6.53 -12.87
C LYS A 75 -1.12 6.41 -14.38
N ASP A 76 0.03 5.91 -14.83
CA ASP A 76 0.32 5.74 -16.25
C ASP A 76 -0.60 4.71 -16.94
N LYS A 77 -1.17 3.79 -16.16
CA LYS A 77 -2.01 2.70 -16.67
C LYS A 77 -3.51 2.98 -16.55
N TYR A 78 -3.95 3.60 -15.45
CA TYR A 78 -5.36 3.77 -15.12
C TYR A 78 -5.77 5.20 -14.75
N GLY A 79 -4.84 6.16 -14.74
CA GLY A 79 -5.10 7.55 -14.34
C GLY A 79 -5.35 7.74 -12.83
N ALA A 80 -5.14 6.70 -12.02
CA ALA A 80 -5.30 6.66 -10.57
C ALA A 80 -3.96 6.86 -9.86
#